data_AF-A0A9Q6IAY4-F1
#
_entry.id   AF-A0A9Q6IAY4-F1
#
_cell.length_a   1.000
_cell.length_b   1.000
_cell.length_c   1.000
_cell.angle_alpha   90.00
_cell.angle_beta   90.00
_cell.angle_gamma   90.00
#
_symmetry.space_group_name_H-M   'P 1'
#
loop_
_entity.id
_entity.type
_entity.pdbx_description
1 polymer ?
#
loop_
_entity_poly.entity_id
_entity_poly.type
_entity_poly.pdbx_seq_one_letter_code
_entity_poly.pdbx_strand_id
1 'polypeptide(L)'
;MNRQEALNILWKRLFIIFVLRLAASLGAVAMADGYTIPSVVFIVGNIGGYVGFHRQLSHLCEEEIISLCSSWFNVLLPSFIGGILAGLLYILFISGVVQGELFPEIVRDKSCNYPENSFYVIFCQHADGYAAYGKLLFWSFVAGFNQNYVVDLIENIKGSKKAQGEA
;
A
#
# COMPACT_ATOMS: atom_id res chain seq x y z
N MET A 1 2.85 -32.19 11.27
CA MET A 1 3.39 -31.34 10.20
C MET A 1 4.65 -30.71 10.74
N ASN A 2 5.79 -30.93 10.10
CA ASN A 2 7.06 -30.37 10.55
C ASN A 2 7.19 -28.89 10.09
N ARG A 3 7.89 -28.02 10.83
CA ARG A 3 8.07 -26.59 10.49
C ARG A 3 8.50 -26.36 9.03
N GLN A 4 9.40 -27.18 8.51
CA GLN A 4 9.87 -27.09 7.11
C GLN A 4 8.77 -27.40 6.08
N GLU A 5 7.88 -28.35 6.39
CA GLU A 5 6.74 -28.67 5.51
C GLU A 5 5.73 -27.52 5.51
N ALA A 6 5.46 -26.94 6.68
CA ALA A 6 4.55 -25.81 6.83
C ALA A 6 5.07 -24.57 6.05
N LEU A 7 6.36 -24.27 6.16
CA LEU A 7 7.00 -23.19 5.41
C LEU A 7 6.93 -23.43 3.90
N ASN A 8 7.21 -24.65 3.43
CA ASN A 8 7.11 -24.99 2.01
C ASN A 8 5.68 -24.82 1.46
N ILE A 9 4.65 -25.16 2.24
CA ILE A 9 3.25 -24.91 1.86
C ILE A 9 3.01 -23.40 1.76
N LEU A 10 3.38 -22.62 2.77
CA LEU A 10 3.20 -21.17 2.77
C LEU A 10 3.93 -20.51 1.60
N TRP A 11 5.17 -20.90 1.32
CA TRP A 11 5.95 -20.35 0.21
C TRP A 11 5.32 -20.63 -1.15
N LYS A 12 4.76 -21.83 -1.36
CA LYS A 12 3.99 -22.11 -2.58
C LYS A 12 2.75 -21.23 -2.70
N ARG A 13 2.00 -21.03 -1.61
CA ARG A 13 0.82 -20.15 -1.60
C ARG A 13 1.20 -18.71 -1.90
N LEU A 14 2.25 -18.22 -1.25
CA LEU A 14 2.80 -16.89 -1.44
C LEU A 14 3.27 -16.68 -2.88
N PHE A 15 3.96 -17.65 -3.47
CA PHE A 15 4.38 -17.61 -4.86
C PHE A 15 3.18 -17.54 -5.82
N ILE A 16 2.13 -18.34 -5.61
CA ILE A 16 0.90 -18.28 -6.42
C ILE A 16 0.24 -16.90 -6.29
N ILE A 17 0.11 -16.38 -5.07
CA ILE A 17 -0.46 -15.03 -4.83
C ILE A 17 0.37 -13.97 -5.56
N PHE A 18 1.69 -14.04 -5.47
CA PHE A 18 2.59 -13.11 -6.16
C PHE A 18 2.39 -13.15 -7.68
N VAL A 19 2.36 -14.34 -8.28
CA VAL A 19 2.14 -14.52 -9.73
C VAL A 19 0.78 -13.96 -10.16
N LEU A 20 -0.29 -14.26 -9.41
CA LEU A 20 -1.63 -13.74 -9.71
C LEU A 20 -1.68 -12.21 -9.61
N ARG A 21 -1.04 -11.62 -8.59
CA ARG A 21 -0.97 -10.16 -8.42
C ARG A 21 -0.16 -9.51 -9.53
N LEU A 22 0.96 -10.11 -9.93
CA LEU A 22 1.78 -9.63 -11.04
C LEU A 22 1.00 -9.68 -12.37
N ALA A 23 0.30 -10.78 -12.64
CA ALA A 23 -0.55 -10.92 -13.82
C ALA A 23 -1.70 -9.90 -13.84
N ALA A 24 -2.39 -9.70 -12.70
CA ALA A 24 -3.43 -8.69 -12.57
C ALA A 24 -2.88 -7.27 -12.78
N SER A 25 -1.68 -6.97 -12.27
CA SER A 25 -1.01 -5.69 -12.49
C SER A 25 -0.69 -5.46 -13.97
N LEU A 26 -0.15 -6.46 -14.67
CA LEU A 26 0.14 -6.37 -16.10
C LEU A 26 -1.14 -6.19 -16.92
N GLY A 27 -2.20 -6.92 -16.57
CA GLY A 27 -3.52 -6.76 -17.20
C GLY A 27 -4.11 -5.36 -16.98
N ALA A 28 -4.03 -4.83 -15.76
CA ALA A 28 -4.50 -3.49 -15.44
C ALA A 28 -3.74 -2.41 -16.25
N VAL A 29 -2.41 -2.54 -16.39
CA VAL A 29 -1.62 -1.62 -17.24
C VAL A 29 -2.02 -1.74 -18.71
N ALA A 30 -2.29 -2.94 -19.22
CA ALA A 30 -2.68 -3.14 -20.62
C ALA A 30 -4.07 -2.57 -20.95
N MET A 31 -4.96 -2.44 -19.96
CA MET A 31 -6.35 -1.98 -20.13
C MET A 31 -6.59 -0.53 -19.67
N ALA A 32 -5.54 0.15 -19.23
CA ALA A 32 -5.65 1.43 -18.56
C ALA A 32 -5.76 2.62 -19.52
N ASP A 33 -6.97 3.13 -19.69
CA ASP A 33 -7.22 4.50 -20.18
C ASP A 33 -7.52 5.42 -18.97
N GLY A 34 -6.52 6.22 -18.56
CA GLY A 34 -6.71 7.48 -17.83
C GLY A 34 -6.95 7.46 -16.31
N TYR A 35 -7.30 6.35 -15.66
CA TYR A 35 -7.66 6.36 -14.21
C TYR A 35 -6.91 5.29 -13.38
N THR A 36 -5.59 5.34 -13.40
CA THR A 36 -4.74 4.25 -12.90
C THR A 36 -4.14 4.46 -11.51
N ILE A 37 -4.12 5.68 -10.99
CA ILE A 37 -3.22 6.00 -9.87
C ILE A 37 -3.61 5.33 -8.56
N PRO A 38 -4.86 5.43 -8.08
CA PRO A 38 -5.27 4.71 -6.86
C PRO A 38 -5.08 3.19 -6.99
N SER A 39 -5.32 2.63 -8.18
CA SER A 39 -5.12 1.21 -8.48
C SER A 39 -3.64 0.82 -8.40
N VAL A 40 -2.75 1.63 -8.97
CA VAL A 40 -1.29 1.43 -8.92
C VAL A 40 -0.79 1.55 -7.48
N VAL A 41 -1.21 2.58 -6.74
CA VAL A 41 -0.92 2.75 -5.30
C VAL A 41 -1.34 1.51 -4.52
N PHE A 42 -2.56 1.04 -4.73
CA PHE A 42 -3.08 -0.14 -4.05
C PHE A 42 -2.26 -1.39 -4.39
N ILE A 43 -1.93 -1.61 -5.66
CA ILE A 43 -1.11 -2.75 -6.11
C ILE A 43 0.26 -2.72 -5.44
N VAL A 44 0.94 -1.58 -5.47
CA VAL A 44 2.29 -1.40 -4.92
C VAL A 44 2.29 -1.54 -3.40
N GLY A 45 1.25 -1.02 -2.72
CA GLY A 45 1.04 -1.23 -1.30
C GLY A 45 0.85 -2.70 -0.92
N ASN A 46 0.12 -3.47 -1.74
CA ASN A 46 0.00 -4.90 -1.51
C ASN A 46 1.32 -5.65 -1.70
N ILE A 47 2.15 -5.22 -2.66
CA ILE A 47 3.50 -5.77 -2.85
C ILE A 47 4.35 -5.49 -1.61
N GLY A 48 4.30 -4.27 -1.09
CA GLY A 48 4.92 -3.91 0.19
C GLY A 48 4.46 -4.84 1.32
N GLY A 49 3.15 -4.99 1.50
CA GLY A 49 2.56 -5.86 2.52
C GLY A 49 2.96 -7.32 2.38
N TYR A 50 3.03 -7.83 1.15
CA TYR A 50 3.51 -9.19 0.87
C TYR A 50 4.97 -9.36 1.28
N VAL A 51 5.86 -8.43 0.90
CA VAL A 51 7.29 -8.51 1.25
C VAL A 51 7.50 -8.36 2.76
N GLY A 52 6.77 -7.44 3.40
CA GLY A 52 6.79 -7.24 4.85
C GLY A 52 6.36 -8.51 5.59
N PHE A 53 5.27 -9.13 5.16
CA PHE A 53 4.79 -10.40 5.71
C PHE A 53 5.79 -11.54 5.47
N HIS A 54 6.36 -11.66 4.26
CA HIS A 54 7.36 -12.69 3.97
C HIS A 54 8.59 -12.58 4.88
N ARG A 55 9.04 -11.36 5.17
CA ARG A 55 10.12 -11.12 6.15
C ARG A 55 9.71 -11.49 7.57
N GLN A 56 8.46 -11.25 7.97
CA GLN A 56 7.97 -11.60 9.31
C GLN A 56 7.87 -13.12 9.52
N LEU A 57 7.55 -13.89 8.48
CA LEU A 57 7.40 -15.36 8.58
C LEU A 57 8.65 -16.07 9.14
N SER A 58 9.86 -15.54 8.90
CA SER A 58 11.09 -16.12 9.45
C SER A 58 11.21 -15.96 10.97
N HIS A 59 10.49 -14.99 11.54
CA HIS A 59 10.52 -14.67 12.97
C HIS A 59 9.37 -15.29 13.78
N LEU A 60 8.39 -15.92 13.11
CA LEU A 60 7.25 -16.54 13.79
C LEU A 60 7.59 -17.89 14.44
N CYS A 61 6.91 -18.17 15.55
CA CYS A 61 6.97 -19.42 16.26
C CYS A 61 6.28 -20.55 15.47
N GLU A 62 6.61 -21.80 15.79
CA GLU A 62 6.11 -22.97 15.04
C GLU A 62 4.57 -23.09 15.10
N GLU A 63 3.96 -22.84 16.26
CA GLU A 63 2.50 -22.87 16.44
C GLU A 63 1.78 -21.83 15.56
N GLU A 64 2.34 -20.63 15.45
CA GLU A 64 1.80 -19.53 14.64
C GLU A 64 1.86 -19.88 13.15
N ILE A 65 2.97 -20.47 12.69
CA ILE A 65 3.13 -20.92 11.31
C ILE A 65 2.11 -22.02 10.96
N ILE A 66 1.90 -22.97 11.87
CA ILE A 66 0.91 -24.04 11.69
C ILE A 66 -0.51 -23.45 11.63
N SER A 67 -0.82 -22.47 12.47
CA SER A 67 -2.11 -21.75 12.42
C SER A 67 -2.29 -20.99 11.11
N LEU A 68 -1.24 -20.33 10.60
CA LEU A 68 -1.25 -19.65 9.30
C LEU A 68 -1.51 -20.61 8.12
N CYS A 69 -1.04 -21.85 8.21
CA CYS A 69 -1.30 -22.88 7.20
C CYS A 69 -2.78 -23.30 7.13
N SER A 70 -3.56 -23.12 8.20
CA SER A 70 -4.95 -23.57 8.28
C SER A 70 -5.87 -22.88 7.25
N SER A 71 -5.61 -21.61 6.94
CA SER A 71 -6.45 -20.82 6.05
C SER A 71 -5.63 -19.98 5.07
N TRP A 72 -6.05 -19.98 3.80
CA TRP A 72 -5.49 -19.11 2.78
C TRP A 72 -5.74 -17.62 3.07
N PHE A 73 -6.83 -17.31 3.77
CA PHE A 73 -7.18 -15.93 4.11
C PHE A 73 -6.12 -15.29 5.02
N ASN A 74 -5.56 -16.05 5.96
CA ASN A 74 -4.55 -15.57 6.88
C ASN A 74 -3.23 -15.20 6.18
N VAL A 75 -2.96 -15.80 5.02
CA VAL A 75 -1.78 -15.52 4.19
C VAL A 75 -2.01 -14.30 3.30
N LEU A 76 -3.26 -14.09 2.84
CA LEU A 76 -3.62 -13.00 1.93
C LEU A 76 -3.87 -11.68 2.67
N LEU A 77 -4.45 -11.73 3.86
CA LEU A 77 -4.89 -10.58 4.63
C LEU A 77 -3.77 -9.55 4.89
N PRO A 78 -2.53 -9.94 5.28
CA PRO A 78 -1.45 -8.98 5.50
C PRO A 78 -1.06 -8.20 4.23
N SER A 79 -1.08 -8.86 3.07
CA SER A 79 -0.82 -8.22 1.79
C SER A 79 -1.93 -7.22 1.45
N PHE A 80 -3.19 -7.61 1.66
CA PHE A 80 -4.35 -6.73 1.44
C PHE A 80 -4.33 -5.48 2.32
N ILE A 81 -4.00 -5.63 3.61
CA ILE A 81 -3.85 -4.52 4.55
C ILE A 81 -2.82 -3.52 4.03
N GLY A 82 -1.70 -3.98 3.47
CA GLY A 82 -0.68 -3.09 2.90
C GLY A 82 -1.20 -2.21 1.77
N GLY A 83 -2.12 -2.72 0.94
CA GLY A 83 -2.82 -1.91 -0.06
C GLY A 83 -3.72 -0.84 0.53
N ILE A 84 -4.48 -1.19 1.57
CA ILE A 84 -5.35 -0.24 2.28
C ILE A 84 -4.51 0.91 2.86
N LEU A 85 -3.40 0.57 3.53
CA LEU A 85 -2.51 1.57 4.14
C LEU A 85 -1.87 2.49 3.09
N ALA A 86 -1.47 1.95 1.93
CA ALA A 86 -1.01 2.78 0.81
C ALA A 86 -2.10 3.72 0.29
N GLY A 87 -3.36 3.25 0.19
CA GLY A 87 -4.50 4.07 -0.17
C GLY A 87 -4.76 5.21 0.83
N LEU A 88 -4.67 4.92 2.13
CA LEU A 88 -4.76 5.94 3.18
C LEU A 88 -3.63 6.97 3.06
N LEU A 89 -2.39 6.52 2.83
CA LEU A 89 -1.26 7.43 2.64
C LEU A 89 -1.43 8.31 1.39
N TYR A 90 -1.99 7.76 0.31
CA TYR A 90 -2.34 8.53 -0.88
C TYR A 90 -3.38 9.62 -0.60
N ILE A 91 -4.42 9.31 0.19
CA ILE A 91 -5.39 10.32 0.64
C ILE A 91 -4.69 11.43 1.46
N LEU A 92 -3.72 11.07 2.31
CA LEU A 92 -2.93 12.06 3.04
C LEU A 92 -2.11 12.97 2.11
N PHE A 93 -1.53 12.44 1.03
CA PHE A 93 -0.84 13.24 0.02
C PHE A 93 -1.78 14.21 -0.70
N ILE A 94 -2.92 13.73 -1.21
CA ILE A 94 -3.89 14.61 -1.90
C ILE A 94 -4.45 15.68 -0.96
N SER A 95 -4.67 15.33 0.31
CA SER A 95 -5.18 16.29 1.31
C SER A 95 -4.19 17.42 1.63
N GLY A 96 -2.92 17.29 1.23
CA GLY A 96 -1.86 18.24 1.58
C GLY A 96 -1.43 18.19 3.05
N VAL A 97 -1.89 17.22 3.83
CA VAL A 97 -1.46 17.03 5.22
C VAL A 97 0.01 16.60 5.29
N VAL A 98 0.47 15.83 4.30
CA VAL A 98 1.86 15.36 4.18
C VAL A 98 2.45 15.97 2.90
N GLN A 99 3.39 16.90 3.08
CA GLN A 99 4.03 17.65 1.99
C GLN A 99 5.53 17.86 2.26
N GLY A 100 6.30 18.11 1.21
CA GLY A 100 7.75 18.34 1.27
C GLY A 100 8.50 17.66 0.11
N GLU A 101 9.79 17.96 -0.04
CA GLU A 101 10.59 17.48 -1.18
C GLU A 101 10.69 15.95 -1.27
N LEU A 102 10.52 15.22 -0.17
CA LEU A 102 10.57 13.76 -0.14
C LEU A 102 9.23 13.10 -0.50
N PHE A 103 8.14 13.85 -0.58
CA PHE A 103 6.80 13.35 -0.85
C PHE A 103 6.38 13.60 -2.30
N PRO A 104 5.46 12.79 -2.86
CA PRO A 104 4.98 12.99 -4.22
C PRO A 104 4.10 14.23 -4.30
N GLU A 105 4.32 15.03 -5.33
CA GLU A 105 3.41 16.11 -5.70
C GLU A 105 2.28 15.51 -6.55
N ILE A 106 1.04 15.61 -6.07
CA ILE A 106 -0.14 15.05 -6.70
C ILE A 106 -0.98 16.21 -7.23
N VAL A 107 -1.28 16.16 -8.53
CA VAL A 107 -1.99 17.22 -9.26
C VAL A 107 -3.21 16.65 -9.97
N ARG A 108 -4.19 17.51 -10.22
CA ARG A 108 -5.47 17.14 -10.83
C ARG A 108 -5.31 16.87 -12.33
N ASP A 109 -5.99 15.83 -12.81
CA ASP A 109 -6.07 15.55 -14.25
C ASP A 109 -6.85 16.63 -15.00
N LYS A 110 -6.29 17.10 -16.12
CA LYS A 110 -6.95 18.10 -16.99
C LYS A 110 -8.23 17.57 -17.65
N SER A 111 -8.34 16.26 -17.82
CA SER A 111 -9.50 15.56 -18.38
C SER A 111 -10.60 15.27 -17.34
N CYS A 112 -10.41 15.66 -16.07
CA CYS A 112 -11.36 15.40 -15.00
C CYS A 112 -12.63 16.26 -15.15
N ASN A 113 -13.72 15.63 -15.59
CA ASN A 113 -15.02 16.28 -15.79
C ASN A 113 -15.90 16.34 -14.52
N TYR A 114 -15.38 15.97 -13.35
CA TYR A 114 -16.13 16.02 -12.10
C TYR A 114 -16.04 17.40 -11.44
N PRO A 115 -17.12 17.91 -10.83
CA PRO A 115 -17.08 19.13 -10.01
C PRO A 115 -16.07 19.02 -8.86
N GLU A 116 -15.45 20.13 -8.43
CA GLU A 116 -14.38 20.09 -7.41
C GLU A 116 -14.83 19.52 -6.06
N ASN A 117 -16.10 19.68 -5.71
CA ASN A 117 -16.71 19.15 -4.50
C ASN A 117 -17.14 17.69 -4.62
N SER A 118 -16.89 17.04 -5.76
CA SER A 118 -17.23 15.63 -5.98
C SER A 118 -16.19 14.70 -5.39
N PHE A 119 -16.63 13.68 -4.65
CA PHE A 119 -15.76 12.62 -4.15
C PHE A 119 -14.94 11.93 -5.24
N TYR A 120 -15.49 11.84 -6.46
CA TYR A 120 -14.84 11.19 -7.59
C TYR A 120 -13.56 11.90 -8.07
N VAL A 121 -13.34 13.16 -7.67
CA VAL A 121 -12.12 13.92 -7.98
C VAL A 121 -10.86 13.24 -7.40
N ILE A 122 -10.98 12.46 -6.33
CA ILE A 122 -9.86 11.68 -5.73
C ILE A 122 -9.26 10.68 -6.72
N PHE A 123 -10.08 10.17 -7.64
CA PHE A 123 -9.66 9.18 -8.65
C PHE A 123 -9.08 9.83 -9.92
N CYS A 124 -9.18 11.14 -10.05
CA CYS A 124 -8.76 11.90 -11.23
C CYS A 124 -7.55 12.79 -10.89
N GLN A 125 -6.52 12.14 -10.35
CA GLN A 125 -5.27 12.78 -9.95
C GLN A 125 -4.09 11.97 -10.49
N HIS A 126 -3.00 12.67 -10.80
CA HIS A 126 -1.73 12.06 -11.18
C HIS A 126 -0.56 12.66 -10.40
N ALA A 127 0.56 11.96 -10.39
CA ALA A 127 1.79 12.50 -9.85
C ALA A 127 2.45 13.44 -10.88
N ASP A 128 2.93 14.61 -10.45
CA ASP A 128 3.52 15.61 -11.35
C ASP A 128 4.92 15.18 -11.83
N GLY A 129 4.95 14.57 -13.01
CA GLY A 129 6.17 14.06 -13.63
C GLY A 129 6.72 12.77 -13.01
N TYR A 130 7.74 12.21 -13.68
CA TYR A 130 8.31 10.89 -13.35
C TYR A 130 8.90 10.81 -11.94
N ALA A 131 9.44 11.92 -11.41
CA ALA A 131 10.03 11.95 -10.08
C ALA A 131 8.97 11.80 -8.98
N ALA A 132 7.81 12.47 -9.12
CA ALA A 132 6.69 12.33 -8.21
C ALA A 132 6.12 10.90 -8.25
N TYR A 133 6.06 10.28 -9.43
CA TYR A 133 5.72 8.86 -9.55
C TYR A 133 6.67 7.95 -8.76
N GLY A 134 7.98 8.16 -8.88
CA GLY A 134 8.97 7.40 -8.12
C GLY A 134 8.73 7.48 -6.61
N LYS A 135 8.48 8.69 -6.10
CA LYS A 135 8.16 8.92 -4.68
C LYS A 135 6.84 8.25 -4.29
N LEU A 136 5.81 8.38 -5.12
CA LEU A 136 4.49 7.77 -4.85
C LEU A 136 4.59 6.25 -4.75
N LEU A 137 5.30 5.61 -5.69
CA LEU A 137 5.49 4.16 -5.69
C LEU A 137 6.32 3.72 -4.47
N PHE A 138 7.41 4.42 -4.17
CA PHE A 138 8.25 4.15 -3.01
C PHE A 138 7.43 4.22 -1.71
N TRP A 139 6.70 5.31 -1.50
CA TRP A 139 5.90 5.49 -0.28
C TRP A 139 4.71 4.54 -0.20
N SER A 140 4.08 4.21 -1.33
CA SER A 140 3.05 3.16 -1.38
C SER A 140 3.61 1.82 -0.94
N PHE A 141 4.81 1.46 -1.41
CA PHE A 141 5.48 0.23 -1.00
C PHE A 141 5.81 0.27 0.50
N VAL A 142 6.39 1.37 1.00
CA VAL A 142 6.77 1.53 2.41
C VAL A 142 5.55 1.42 3.33
N ALA A 143 4.43 2.06 2.96
CA ALA A 143 3.18 1.97 3.71
C ALA A 143 2.67 0.53 3.86
N GLY A 144 2.85 -0.28 2.81
CA GLY A 144 2.54 -1.71 2.88
C GLY A 144 3.57 -2.52 3.66
N PHE A 145 4.85 -2.26 3.42
CA PHE A 145 5.98 -3.01 3.98
C PHE A 145 6.10 -2.86 5.50
N ASN A 146 5.87 -1.66 6.01
CA ASN A 146 5.82 -1.39 7.44
C ASN A 146 4.42 -0.90 7.81
N GLN A 147 3.56 -1.82 8.25
CA GLN A 147 2.16 -1.51 8.53
C GLN A 147 1.97 -0.47 9.64
N ASN A 148 2.94 -0.34 10.55
CA ASN A 148 2.89 0.66 11.62
C ASN A 148 3.23 2.07 11.11
N TYR A 149 3.97 2.18 10.00
CA TYR A 149 4.46 3.46 9.50
C TYR A 149 3.36 4.51 9.31
N VAL A 150 2.24 4.13 8.66
CA VAL A 150 1.14 5.08 8.39
C VAL A 150 0.45 5.50 9.69
N VAL A 151 0.33 4.58 10.66
CA VAL A 151 -0.26 4.87 11.98
C VAL A 151 0.64 5.83 12.75
N ASP A 152 1.93 5.52 12.84
CA ASP A 152 2.94 6.34 13.52
C ASP A 152 3.01 7.75 12.90
N LEU A 153 2.90 7.85 11.57
CA LEU A 153 2.85 9.13 10.86
C LEU A 153 1.64 9.97 11.29
N ILE A 154 0.45 9.36 11.38
CA ILE A 154 -0.77 10.04 11.82
C ILE A 154 -0.65 10.50 13.28
N GLU A 155 -0.06 9.68 14.15
CA GLU A 155 0.17 10.03 15.56
C GLU A 155 1.15 11.19 15.71
N ASN A 156 2.25 11.18 14.97
CA ASN A 156 3.23 12.27 14.97
C ASN A 156 2.62 13.60 14.52
N ILE A 157 1.76 13.58 13.49
CA ILE A 157 1.05 14.78 13.02
C ILE A 157 0.09 15.31 14.09
N LYS A 158 -0.63 14.43 14.81
CA LYS A 158 -1.50 14.81 15.93
C LYS A 158 -0.71 15.42 17.09
N GLY A 159 0.42 14.81 17.45
CA GLY A 159 1.31 15.28 18.52
C GLY A 159 1.88 16.68 18.23
N SER A 160 2.31 16.93 17.00
CA SER A 160 2.84 18.23 16.59
C SER A 160 1.80 19.37 16.70
N LYS A 161 0.52 19.10 16.42
CA LYS A 161 -0.55 20.09 16.56
C LYS A 161 -0.88 20.42 18.03
N LYS A 162 -0.77 19.43 18.93
CA LYS A 162 -1.04 19.65 20.36
C LYS A 162 0.01 20.58 20.99
N ALA A 163 1.28 20.44 20.60
CA ALA A 163 2.36 21.33 21.05
C ALA A 163 2.23 22.77 20.53
N GLN A 164 1.53 22.99 19.40
CA GLN A 164 1.32 24.31 18.81
C GLN A 164 0.08 25.06 19.35
N GLY A 165 -0.83 24.36 20.03
CA GLY A 165 -2.05 24.94 20.62
C GLY A 165 -1.93 25.31 22.10
N GLU A 166 -0.77 25.05 22.73
CA GLU A 166 -0.46 25.39 24.12
C GLU A 166 0.52 26.58 24.24
N ALA A 167 0.75 27.32 23.14
CA ALA A 167 1.58 28.53 23.09
C ALA A 167 0.75 29.79 22.85
#